data_AF-A0A2S7Q4H0-F1
#
_entry.id   AF-A0A2S7Q4H0-F1
#
_cell.length_a   1.000
_cell.length_b   1.000
_cell.length_c   1.000
_cell.angle_alpha   90.00
_cell.angle_beta   90.00
_cell.angle_gamma   90.00
#
_symmetry.space_group_name_H-M   'P 1'
#
loop_
_entity.id
_entity.type
_entity.pdbx_description
1 polymer ?
#
loop_
_entity_poly.entity_id
_entity_poly.type
_entity_poly.pdbx_seq_one_letter_code
_entity_poly.pdbx_strand_id
1 'polypeptide(L)'
;MRLPLHIVVARRNVRPFQTSHSGNALCKAASRGMIGNPVSRMSRHYSSDNSSAQSPPPWTQHRLNATRLGKSNDEQLPKSSTQVRRAYIALGSNLGDRVGMIETACKKMSERGIKVRRTSGLWETEPMYVLEQENFINGACEVETSLPPLTLLDELQAIENDMGRKKIIDKGPRNIDLDVLLYEGEVVNHPRLQIPHAGILEREFVLRPLADQPLTLKAPWKLTQDYLNELPPSPSPLSTITPLGPTITSLHALKANRQTQVMAILNITPDSFSDGGVHYHDDLSGIISDFIRNGASIIDVGGQSSAPGTPDVTAEVEIKRVLPVIEQIRSLPAGKDITISIDTYRSSVAEAAVNAGADIINDVSAGQLDPEMLSTMARLGKTVCLMHMRGTPETMTKLTNYEPAGLIPTIAKELLERVSEAEAAGIRRWRIILDPGIGFAKTADQNLEILRRMDELREWPGLQGIPWLLGSSRKGFIGKITGAVKPAERAWGTAATVAAAVQGGADIVRVHDVKEMAQVAKMSDAIWRY
;
A
#
# COMPACT_ATOMS: atom_id res chain seq x y z
N MET A 1 -68.23 -13.86 -9.14
CA MET A 1 -66.74 -13.85 -9.08
C MET A 1 -66.22 -12.64 -9.83
N ARG A 2 -65.16 -11.98 -9.31
CA ARG A 2 -64.29 -10.94 -9.93
C ARG A 2 -64.90 -9.96 -10.95
N LEU A 3 -65.03 -8.69 -10.52
CA LEU A 3 -65.10 -7.50 -11.38
C LEU A 3 -63.70 -7.11 -11.88
N PRO A 4 -63.56 -6.53 -13.09
CA PRO A 4 -62.39 -5.77 -13.51
C PRO A 4 -62.61 -4.26 -13.28
N LEU A 5 -61.53 -3.50 -13.05
CA LEU A 5 -61.56 -2.03 -13.15
C LEU A 5 -60.19 -1.47 -13.55
N HIS A 6 -60.20 -0.62 -14.57
CA HIS A 6 -59.00 -0.02 -15.17
C HIS A 6 -58.43 1.10 -14.29
N ILE A 7 -57.10 1.26 -14.31
CA ILE A 7 -56.42 2.46 -13.81
C ILE A 7 -55.99 3.32 -15.02
N VAL A 8 -56.35 4.60 -14.96
CA VAL A 8 -56.06 5.61 -15.98
C VAL A 8 -54.71 6.29 -15.68
N VAL A 9 -53.83 6.38 -16.68
CA VAL A 9 -52.55 7.11 -16.57
C VAL A 9 -52.72 8.54 -17.06
N ALA A 10 -52.64 9.51 -16.14
CA ALA A 10 -52.68 10.94 -16.48
C ALA A 10 -51.26 11.50 -16.74
N ARG A 11 -50.95 11.84 -17.99
CA ARG A 11 -49.76 12.64 -18.34
C ARG A 11 -50.03 14.12 -18.07
N ARG A 12 -49.14 14.81 -17.33
CA ARG A 12 -49.12 16.28 -17.27
C ARG A 12 -48.03 16.84 -18.19
N ASN A 13 -48.47 17.62 -19.19
CA ASN A 13 -47.60 18.46 -20.00
C ASN A 13 -47.22 19.72 -19.21
N VAL A 14 -45.98 20.19 -19.38
CA VAL A 14 -45.56 21.55 -19.00
C VAL A 14 -45.10 22.27 -20.27
N ARG A 15 -45.63 23.48 -20.50
CA ARG A 15 -45.17 24.40 -21.57
C ARG A 15 -44.32 25.52 -20.94
N PRO A 16 -43.37 26.11 -21.67
CA PRO A 16 -42.46 27.14 -21.16
C PRO A 16 -43.12 28.52 -21.10
N PHE A 17 -42.53 29.44 -20.33
CA PHE A 17 -42.85 30.87 -20.36
C PHE A 17 -41.59 31.75 -20.43
N GLN A 18 -41.75 32.95 -20.98
CA GLN A 18 -40.68 33.82 -21.47
C GLN A 18 -40.13 34.83 -20.45
N THR A 19 -39.04 35.47 -20.87
CA THR A 19 -38.19 36.48 -20.23
C THR A 19 -38.86 37.81 -19.86
N SER A 20 -38.27 38.50 -18.87
CA SER A 20 -38.20 39.97 -18.83
C SER A 20 -36.87 40.46 -18.20
N HIS A 21 -36.37 41.62 -18.63
CA HIS A 21 -35.08 42.21 -18.22
C HIS A 21 -35.23 43.35 -17.20
N SER A 22 -34.20 43.55 -16.35
CA SER A 22 -33.62 44.83 -15.88
C SER A 22 -32.93 44.63 -14.51
N GLY A 23 -31.83 45.30 -14.13
CA GLY A 23 -31.04 46.33 -14.82
C GLY A 23 -29.61 46.48 -14.24
N ASN A 24 -28.80 47.37 -14.84
CA ASN A 24 -27.35 47.49 -14.65
C ASN A 24 -26.87 48.19 -13.35
N ALA A 25 -25.66 47.79 -12.89
CA ALA A 25 -24.61 48.71 -12.43
C ALA A 25 -23.23 48.01 -12.58
N LEU A 26 -22.46 48.32 -13.63
CA LEU A 26 -21.35 49.30 -13.64
C LEU A 26 -20.03 48.85 -12.96
N CYS A 27 -19.07 48.38 -13.76
CA CYS A 27 -17.72 48.99 -13.78
C CYS A 27 -16.97 48.72 -15.11
N LYS A 28 -15.90 49.48 -15.37
CA LYS A 28 -15.34 49.74 -16.72
C LYS A 28 -14.24 48.77 -17.19
N ALA A 29 -14.06 48.69 -18.50
CA ALA A 29 -12.83 48.22 -19.18
C ALA A 29 -11.63 49.15 -18.86
N ALA A 30 -10.34 48.92 -19.23
CA ALA A 30 -9.68 48.04 -20.20
C ALA A 30 -8.15 47.99 -19.85
N SER A 31 -7.22 47.22 -20.45
CA SER A 31 -7.22 46.05 -21.36
C SER A 31 -5.76 45.53 -21.58
N ARG A 32 -5.60 44.41 -22.32
CA ARG A 32 -4.37 43.90 -23.00
C ARG A 32 -3.24 43.30 -22.15
N GLY A 33 -2.96 42.02 -22.43
CA GLY A 33 -1.75 41.27 -22.08
C GLY A 33 -1.87 39.82 -22.59
N MET A 34 -1.31 39.51 -23.76
CA MET A 34 -1.39 38.16 -24.36
C MET A 34 -0.26 37.23 -23.91
N ILE A 35 -0.41 35.94 -24.27
CA ILE A 35 0.49 34.75 -24.26
C ILE A 35 -0.12 33.71 -23.29
N GLY A 36 -0.80 32.64 -23.73
CA GLY A 36 -0.37 31.59 -24.68
C GLY A 36 0.30 30.47 -23.85
N ASN A 37 -0.27 29.28 -23.65
CA ASN A 37 -0.79 28.32 -24.64
C ASN A 37 -1.79 27.32 -23.99
N PRO A 38 -2.84 26.81 -24.69
CA PRO A 38 -3.79 25.86 -24.11
C PRO A 38 -3.46 24.38 -24.41
N VAL A 39 -3.70 23.49 -23.44
CA VAL A 39 -3.67 22.04 -23.63
C VAL A 39 -5.00 21.56 -24.23
N SER A 40 -4.96 20.91 -25.40
CA SER A 40 -6.17 20.45 -26.09
C SER A 40 -6.71 19.12 -25.55
N ARG A 41 -7.93 19.13 -25.00
CA ARG A 41 -8.74 17.92 -24.85
C ARG A 41 -9.25 17.48 -26.23
N MET A 42 -8.74 16.37 -26.77
CA MET A 42 -9.35 15.71 -27.93
C MET A 42 -10.25 14.54 -27.51
N SER A 43 -11.56 14.79 -27.54
CA SER A 43 -12.57 13.73 -27.56
C SER A 43 -12.44 12.94 -28.88
N ARG A 44 -12.39 11.60 -28.83
CA ARG A 44 -12.43 10.77 -30.04
C ARG A 44 -13.83 10.17 -30.22
N HIS A 45 -14.45 10.47 -31.36
CA HIS A 45 -15.61 9.70 -31.83
C HIS A 45 -15.15 8.35 -32.40
N TYR A 46 -15.96 7.33 -32.18
CA TYR A 46 -15.87 6.06 -32.89
C TYR A 46 -16.52 6.22 -34.27
N SER A 47 -15.84 5.75 -35.31
CA SER A 47 -16.46 5.39 -36.59
C SER A 47 -16.03 3.96 -36.90
N SER A 48 -17.01 3.09 -37.11
CA SER A 48 -16.79 1.71 -37.54
C SER A 48 -16.67 1.66 -39.06
N ASP A 49 -15.59 1.09 -39.58
CA ASP A 49 -15.59 0.48 -40.91
C ASP A 49 -14.71 -0.76 -40.90
N ASN A 50 -15.15 -1.79 -41.63
CA ASN A 50 -14.67 -3.16 -41.51
C ASN A 50 -14.31 -3.69 -42.90
N SER A 51 -13.03 -3.96 -43.17
CA SER A 51 -12.63 -4.74 -44.35
C SER A 51 -11.24 -5.40 -44.25
N SER A 52 -11.14 -6.56 -44.88
CA SER A 52 -9.93 -7.37 -45.13
C SER A 52 -9.14 -7.89 -43.92
N ALA A 53 -9.41 -9.14 -43.53
CA ALA A 53 -8.47 -9.96 -42.78
C ALA A 53 -7.32 -10.43 -43.67
N GLN A 54 -6.08 -10.32 -43.19
CA GLN A 54 -4.92 -11.05 -43.70
C GLN A 54 -4.20 -11.71 -42.52
N SER A 55 -3.85 -12.99 -42.67
CA SER A 55 -3.15 -13.75 -41.63
C SER A 55 -1.70 -13.26 -41.47
N PRO A 56 -1.16 -13.18 -40.24
CA PRO A 56 0.24 -12.83 -40.05
C PRO A 56 1.16 -13.95 -40.58
N PRO A 57 2.34 -13.61 -41.14
CA PRO A 57 3.29 -14.60 -41.66
C PRO A 57 3.98 -15.37 -40.51
N PRO A 58 4.48 -16.60 -40.78
CA PRO A 58 5.21 -17.37 -39.78
C PRO A 58 6.56 -16.72 -39.42
N TRP A 59 6.92 -16.84 -38.15
CA TRP A 59 8.09 -16.25 -37.49
C TRP A 59 9.43 -16.44 -38.23
N THR A 60 10.12 -15.34 -38.51
CA THR A 60 11.57 -15.34 -38.81
C THR A 60 12.38 -14.94 -37.58
N GLN A 61 13.29 -15.83 -37.19
CA GLN A 61 14.16 -15.68 -36.02
C GLN A 61 15.28 -14.67 -36.29
N HIS A 62 15.06 -13.39 -35.97
CA HIS A 62 16.09 -12.36 -36.08
C HIS A 62 17.13 -12.48 -34.95
N ARG A 63 18.22 -13.20 -35.20
CA ARG A 63 19.44 -13.07 -34.40
C ARG A 63 20.03 -11.68 -34.59
N LEU A 64 20.20 -10.92 -33.51
CA LEU A 64 21.03 -9.72 -33.51
C LEU A 64 22.50 -10.14 -33.64
N ASN A 65 23.17 -9.66 -34.69
CA ASN A 65 24.60 -9.93 -34.93
C ASN A 65 25.46 -9.17 -33.91
N ALA A 66 25.87 -9.84 -32.84
CA ALA A 66 26.85 -9.35 -31.88
C ALA A 66 28.29 -9.44 -32.46
N THR A 67 28.63 -8.57 -33.41
CA THR A 67 29.98 -8.47 -33.98
C THR A 67 30.48 -7.03 -34.06
N ARG A 68 30.85 -6.46 -32.90
CA ARG A 68 31.94 -5.47 -32.71
C ARG A 68 32.13 -5.19 -31.21
N LEU A 69 32.72 -6.15 -30.50
CA LEU A 69 33.37 -5.92 -29.20
C LEU A 69 34.84 -6.31 -29.33
N GLY A 70 35.70 -5.54 -28.64
CA GLY A 70 37.15 -5.67 -28.74
C GLY A 70 37.67 -7.02 -28.25
N LYS A 71 38.92 -7.34 -28.62
CA LYS A 71 39.61 -8.55 -28.19
C LYS A 71 39.62 -8.65 -26.66
N SER A 72 39.31 -9.85 -26.16
CA SER A 72 39.40 -10.23 -24.75
C SER A 72 40.85 -10.22 -24.27
N ASN A 73 41.11 -9.55 -23.15
CA ASN A 73 42.19 -9.95 -22.25
C ASN A 73 41.62 -10.99 -21.28
N ASP A 74 42.25 -12.16 -21.19
CA ASP A 74 42.11 -13.04 -20.04
C ASP A 74 42.82 -12.39 -18.85
N GLU A 75 42.11 -11.55 -18.11
CA GLU A 75 42.59 -10.99 -16.84
C GLU A 75 41.83 -11.58 -15.66
N GLN A 76 42.60 -11.94 -14.64
CA GLN A 76 42.16 -12.68 -13.47
C GLN A 76 41.06 -11.93 -12.71
N LEU A 77 40.05 -12.68 -12.23
CA LEU A 77 39.02 -12.16 -11.33
C LEU A 77 39.67 -11.34 -10.20
N PRO A 78 39.21 -10.10 -9.94
CA PRO A 78 39.89 -9.20 -9.01
C PRO A 78 39.92 -9.77 -7.59
N LYS A 79 41.10 -9.73 -6.97
CA LYS A 79 41.33 -10.20 -5.60
C LYS A 79 40.47 -9.39 -4.62
N SER A 80 39.62 -10.10 -3.85
CA SER A 80 39.02 -9.70 -2.56
C SER A 80 39.06 -8.19 -2.25
N SER A 81 38.16 -7.41 -2.85
CA SER A 81 37.95 -6.02 -2.43
C SER A 81 37.20 -5.98 -1.10
N THR A 82 37.75 -5.30 -0.08
CA THR A 82 37.05 -5.01 1.18
C THR A 82 35.96 -3.93 1.04
N GLN A 83 35.77 -3.41 -0.16
CA GLN A 83 34.76 -2.41 -0.48
C GLN A 83 33.35 -3.00 -0.39
N VAL A 84 32.45 -2.31 0.30
CA VAL A 84 31.01 -2.64 0.30
C VAL A 84 30.42 -2.19 -1.03
N ARG A 85 29.70 -3.10 -1.69
CA ARG A 85 29.13 -2.96 -3.05
C ARG A 85 27.64 -3.27 -3.03
N ARG A 86 26.91 -2.76 -4.03
CA ARG A 86 25.46 -2.99 -4.17
C ARG A 86 25.12 -4.12 -5.13
N ALA A 87 24.25 -5.02 -4.71
CA ALA A 87 23.61 -6.01 -5.58
C ALA A 87 22.09 -5.97 -5.46
N TYR A 88 21.38 -6.54 -6.43
CA TYR A 88 19.93 -6.71 -6.41
C TYR A 88 19.62 -8.19 -6.51
N ILE A 89 18.87 -8.70 -5.55
CA ILE A 89 18.55 -10.13 -5.42
C ILE A 89 17.06 -10.32 -5.67
N ALA A 90 16.69 -11.25 -6.54
CA ALA A 90 15.31 -11.71 -6.70
C ALA A 90 14.92 -12.57 -5.49
N LEU A 91 13.67 -12.48 -5.07
CA LEU A 91 13.09 -13.27 -3.99
C LEU A 91 11.89 -14.01 -4.57
N GLY A 92 11.83 -15.35 -4.46
CA GLY A 92 10.71 -16.13 -4.99
C GLY A 92 10.30 -17.29 -4.09
N SER A 93 9.00 -17.46 -3.85
CA SER A 93 8.46 -18.62 -3.11
C SER A 93 7.06 -19.00 -3.59
N ASN A 94 6.76 -20.31 -3.68
CA ASN A 94 5.42 -20.82 -3.96
C ASN A 94 5.02 -22.09 -3.17
N LEU A 95 5.59 -22.29 -1.98
CA LEU A 95 5.21 -23.41 -1.11
C LEU A 95 5.06 -22.96 0.35
N GLY A 96 3.91 -23.26 0.96
CA GLY A 96 3.66 -23.04 2.39
C GLY A 96 3.54 -21.56 2.77
N ASP A 97 4.16 -21.16 3.87
CA ASP A 97 4.26 -19.74 4.27
C ASP A 97 5.26 -19.00 3.36
N ARG A 98 4.81 -18.68 2.16
CA ARG A 98 5.58 -18.03 1.10
C ARG A 98 6.23 -16.71 1.55
N VAL A 99 5.56 -15.94 2.41
CA VAL A 99 6.08 -14.66 2.94
C VAL A 99 7.11 -14.92 4.05
N GLY A 100 6.80 -15.80 5.01
CA GLY A 100 7.74 -16.19 6.07
C GLY A 100 9.02 -16.83 5.55
N MET A 101 8.97 -17.58 4.43
CA MET A 101 10.15 -18.06 3.72
C MET A 101 11.01 -16.91 3.21
N ILE A 102 10.42 -15.92 2.53
CA ILE A 102 11.15 -14.75 2.01
C ILE A 102 11.76 -13.91 3.15
N GLU A 103 11.02 -13.70 4.25
CA GLU A 103 11.53 -12.97 5.41
C GLU A 103 12.66 -13.73 6.12
N THR A 104 12.56 -15.06 6.22
CA THR A 104 13.64 -15.91 6.73
C THR A 104 14.89 -15.85 5.84
N ALA A 105 14.72 -15.83 4.52
CA ALA A 105 15.83 -15.67 3.57
C ALA A 105 16.52 -14.30 3.73
N CYS A 106 15.74 -13.22 3.87
CA CYS A 106 16.28 -11.88 4.16
C CYS A 106 17.07 -11.79 5.48
N LYS A 107 16.62 -12.53 6.51
CA LYS A 107 17.35 -12.65 7.77
C LYS A 107 18.66 -13.42 7.59
N LYS A 108 18.62 -14.59 6.96
CA LYS A 108 19.80 -15.42 6.67
C LYS A 108 20.83 -14.73 5.79
N MET A 109 20.41 -13.92 4.82
CA MET A 109 21.30 -13.03 4.06
C MET A 109 22.05 -12.07 4.99
N SER A 110 21.32 -11.42 5.89
CA SER A 110 21.91 -10.46 6.84
C SER A 110 22.87 -11.13 7.83
N GLU A 111 22.56 -12.35 8.30
CA GLU A 111 23.43 -13.20 9.13
C GLU A 111 24.74 -13.59 8.40
N ARG A 112 24.73 -13.66 7.06
CA ARG A 112 25.89 -13.98 6.19
C ARG A 112 26.60 -12.73 5.64
N GLY A 113 26.33 -11.54 6.17
CA GLY A 113 26.98 -10.29 5.74
C GLY A 113 26.45 -9.71 4.42
N ILE A 114 25.26 -10.14 3.99
CA ILE A 114 24.52 -9.61 2.84
C ILE A 114 23.39 -8.73 3.41
N LYS A 115 23.70 -7.48 3.72
CA LYS A 115 22.79 -6.56 4.43
C LYS A 115 21.71 -6.05 3.47
N VAL A 116 20.44 -6.40 3.73
CA VAL A 116 19.33 -5.88 2.92
C VAL A 116 19.05 -4.41 3.25
N ARG A 117 19.13 -3.53 2.25
CA ARG A 117 18.91 -2.08 2.39
C ARG A 117 17.45 -1.65 2.25
N ARG A 118 16.76 -2.19 1.24
CA ARG A 118 15.34 -1.92 0.94
C ARG A 118 14.77 -3.05 0.08
N THR A 119 13.45 -3.12 -0.02
CA THR A 119 12.75 -4.15 -0.78
C THR A 119 11.68 -3.56 -1.69
N SER A 120 11.31 -4.30 -2.73
CA SER A 120 10.11 -4.05 -3.53
C SER A 120 8.84 -4.37 -2.73
N GLY A 121 7.67 -4.16 -3.32
CA GLY A 121 6.48 -4.91 -2.93
C GLY A 121 6.69 -6.41 -3.18
N LEU A 122 5.92 -7.27 -2.51
CA LEU A 122 5.80 -8.67 -2.90
C LEU A 122 4.67 -8.78 -3.91
N TRP A 123 4.92 -9.37 -5.08
CA TRP A 123 4.01 -9.46 -6.19
C TRP A 123 3.55 -10.91 -6.36
N GLU A 124 2.24 -11.17 -6.30
CA GLU A 124 1.69 -12.50 -6.57
C GLU A 124 1.47 -12.69 -8.08
N THR A 125 1.98 -13.80 -8.63
CA THR A 125 1.97 -14.11 -10.06
C THR A 125 1.56 -15.55 -10.31
N GLU A 126 0.78 -15.79 -11.36
CA GLU A 126 0.53 -17.15 -11.85
C GLU A 126 1.83 -17.86 -12.27
N PRO A 127 1.91 -19.20 -12.17
CA PRO A 127 3.08 -19.96 -12.60
C PRO A 127 3.36 -19.84 -14.11
N MET A 128 4.59 -19.48 -14.49
CA MET A 128 4.94 -19.26 -15.91
C MET A 128 5.26 -20.55 -16.70
N TYR A 129 5.69 -21.64 -16.05
CA TYR A 129 6.27 -22.81 -16.74
C TYR A 129 5.61 -24.15 -16.41
N VAL A 130 5.25 -24.38 -15.14
CA VAL A 130 4.48 -25.55 -14.70
C VAL A 130 3.18 -25.00 -14.13
N LEU A 131 2.04 -25.27 -14.79
CA LEU A 131 0.77 -24.60 -14.49
C LEU A 131 0.02 -25.21 -13.28
N GLU A 132 0.27 -26.48 -12.98
CA GLU A 132 -0.33 -27.19 -11.83
C GLU A 132 0.47 -26.97 -10.53
N GLN A 133 0.56 -25.73 -10.06
CA GLN A 133 1.17 -25.38 -8.76
C GLN A 133 0.58 -24.08 -8.19
N GLU A 134 0.84 -23.80 -6.91
CA GLU A 134 0.46 -22.53 -6.29
C GLU A 134 1.14 -21.32 -6.95
N ASN A 135 0.45 -20.17 -6.89
CA ASN A 135 0.98 -18.88 -7.35
C ASN A 135 2.29 -18.53 -6.65
N PHE A 136 3.24 -18.01 -7.42
CA PHE A 136 4.49 -17.49 -6.87
C PHE A 136 4.25 -16.13 -6.24
N ILE A 137 4.89 -15.91 -5.10
CA ILE A 137 5.16 -14.57 -4.58
C ILE A 137 6.60 -14.24 -4.97
N ASN A 138 6.76 -13.12 -5.68
CA ASN A 138 8.05 -12.62 -6.16
C ASN A 138 8.36 -11.24 -5.59
N GLY A 139 9.63 -10.94 -5.35
CA GLY A 139 10.10 -9.63 -4.95
C GLY A 139 11.54 -9.41 -5.38
N ALA A 140 12.08 -8.26 -5.04
CA ALA A 140 13.48 -7.92 -5.20
C ALA A 140 13.96 -7.11 -4.00
N CYS A 141 15.23 -7.25 -3.65
CA CYS A 141 15.84 -6.42 -2.62
C CYS A 141 17.22 -5.90 -3.03
N GLU A 142 17.46 -4.63 -2.71
CA GLU A 142 18.79 -4.03 -2.80
C GLU A 142 19.60 -4.47 -1.56
N VAL A 143 20.81 -4.99 -1.77
CA VAL A 143 21.69 -5.48 -0.71
C VAL A 143 23.07 -4.83 -0.78
N GLU A 144 23.68 -4.66 0.39
CA GLU A 144 25.08 -4.31 0.59
C GLU A 144 25.88 -5.55 0.96
N THR A 145 27.00 -5.78 0.27
CA THR A 145 27.91 -6.89 0.58
C THR A 145 29.33 -6.57 0.13
N SER A 146 30.33 -7.19 0.76
CA SER A 146 31.73 -7.21 0.30
C SER A 146 32.07 -8.46 -0.53
N LEU A 147 31.12 -9.39 -0.69
CA LEU A 147 31.31 -10.65 -1.41
C LEU A 147 31.40 -10.41 -2.93
N PRO A 148 32.42 -10.96 -3.63
CA PRO A 148 32.46 -10.97 -5.09
C PRO A 148 31.23 -11.70 -5.70
N PRO A 149 30.82 -11.41 -6.95
CA PRO A 149 29.57 -11.91 -7.51
C PRO A 149 29.37 -13.44 -7.46
N LEU A 150 30.44 -14.23 -7.68
CA LEU A 150 30.36 -15.69 -7.58
C LEU A 150 30.23 -16.18 -6.14
N THR A 151 30.92 -15.55 -5.19
CA THR A 151 30.81 -15.88 -3.76
C THR A 151 29.44 -15.48 -3.21
N LEU A 152 28.87 -14.36 -3.69
CA LEU A 152 27.49 -13.97 -3.39
C LEU A 152 26.51 -15.04 -3.88
N LEU A 153 26.68 -15.56 -5.11
CA LEU A 153 25.87 -16.67 -5.61
C LEU A 153 26.02 -17.94 -4.76
N ASP A 154 27.25 -18.28 -4.35
CA ASP A 154 27.52 -19.44 -3.49
C ASP A 154 26.80 -19.32 -2.13
N GLU A 155 26.83 -18.14 -1.50
CA GLU A 155 26.15 -17.86 -0.23
C GLU A 155 24.62 -17.90 -0.36
N LEU A 156 24.05 -17.36 -1.45
CA LEU A 156 22.60 -17.45 -1.70
C LEU A 156 22.16 -18.90 -1.91
N GLN A 157 22.92 -19.70 -2.67
CA GLN A 157 22.67 -21.13 -2.84
C GLN A 157 22.80 -21.90 -1.50
N ALA A 158 23.71 -21.49 -0.62
CA ALA A 158 23.81 -22.05 0.73
C ALA A 158 22.57 -21.74 1.58
N ILE A 159 22.03 -20.51 1.53
CA ILE A 159 20.79 -20.13 2.23
C ILE A 159 19.60 -20.98 1.77
N GLU A 160 19.46 -21.20 0.46
CA GLU A 160 18.39 -22.03 -0.09
C GLU A 160 18.48 -23.49 0.39
N ASN A 161 19.69 -24.06 0.37
CA ASN A 161 19.94 -25.41 0.84
C ASN A 161 19.68 -25.56 2.35
N ASP A 162 20.13 -24.59 3.17
CA ASP A 162 19.81 -24.51 4.61
C ASP A 162 18.31 -24.47 4.88
N MET A 163 17.54 -23.81 4.00
CA MET A 163 16.08 -23.72 4.09
C MET A 163 15.36 -24.97 3.54
N GLY A 164 16.11 -25.98 3.07
CA GLY A 164 15.57 -27.26 2.61
C GLY A 164 15.15 -27.29 1.14
N ARG A 165 15.69 -26.40 0.29
CA ARG A 165 15.43 -26.42 -1.17
C ARG A 165 15.80 -27.78 -1.76
N LYS A 166 14.83 -28.46 -2.39
CA LYS A 166 15.03 -29.70 -3.14
C LYS A 166 14.70 -29.47 -4.61
N LYS A 167 15.72 -29.42 -5.48
CA LYS A 167 15.53 -29.23 -6.92
C LYS A 167 15.09 -30.54 -7.60
N ILE A 168 13.82 -30.91 -7.42
CA ILE A 168 13.22 -32.14 -7.97
C ILE A 168 12.83 -31.97 -9.45
N ILE A 169 12.31 -30.79 -9.83
CA ILE A 169 11.88 -30.45 -11.19
C ILE A 169 12.49 -29.08 -11.54
N ASP A 170 13.03 -28.92 -12.74
CA ASP A 170 13.52 -27.61 -13.19
C ASP A 170 12.34 -26.64 -13.39
N LYS A 171 12.44 -25.43 -12.82
CA LYS A 171 11.36 -24.43 -12.74
C LYS A 171 10.05 -24.92 -12.08
N GLY A 172 10.11 -26.02 -11.32
CA GLY A 172 9.00 -26.52 -10.51
C GLY A 172 8.84 -25.79 -9.16
N PRO A 173 7.96 -26.32 -8.28
CA PRO A 173 7.67 -25.72 -6.98
C PRO A 173 8.90 -25.59 -6.08
N ARG A 174 8.99 -24.47 -5.35
CA ARG A 174 10.13 -24.12 -4.48
C ARG A 174 9.69 -23.29 -3.27
N ASN A 175 10.19 -23.69 -2.10
CA ASN A 175 10.06 -22.97 -0.84
C ASN A 175 10.79 -21.62 -0.85
N ILE A 176 11.94 -21.54 -1.51
CA ILE A 176 12.68 -20.29 -1.72
C ILE A 176 13.55 -20.36 -2.99
N ASP A 177 13.77 -19.22 -3.62
CA ASP A 177 14.62 -18.98 -4.79
C ASP A 177 15.23 -17.58 -4.70
N LEU A 178 16.56 -17.49 -4.88
CA LEU A 178 17.38 -16.29 -4.69
C LEU A 178 18.36 -16.08 -5.87
N ASP A 179 17.94 -15.33 -6.89
CA ASP A 179 18.78 -15.03 -8.06
C ASP A 179 19.50 -13.69 -7.93
N VAL A 180 20.80 -13.62 -8.25
CA VAL A 180 21.52 -12.33 -8.41
C VAL A 180 21.08 -11.68 -9.72
N LEU A 181 20.30 -10.60 -9.66
CA LEU A 181 19.77 -9.89 -10.82
C LEU A 181 20.79 -8.91 -11.42
N LEU A 182 21.39 -8.10 -10.56
CA LEU A 182 22.28 -7.00 -10.91
C LEU A 182 23.36 -6.86 -9.84
N TYR A 183 24.58 -6.47 -10.24
CA TYR A 183 25.69 -6.20 -9.34
C TYR A 183 26.36 -4.90 -9.77
N GLU A 184 26.06 -3.82 -9.06
CA GLU A 184 26.38 -2.43 -9.39
C GLU A 184 26.12 -2.05 -10.87
N GLY A 185 27.18 -2.00 -11.68
CA GLY A 185 27.13 -1.85 -13.14
C GLY A 185 28.11 -2.80 -13.83
N GLU A 186 28.41 -3.94 -13.20
CA GLU A 186 29.26 -4.97 -13.79
C GLU A 186 28.51 -5.77 -14.85
N VAL A 187 29.28 -6.31 -15.79
CA VAL A 187 28.84 -7.38 -16.69
C VAL A 187 29.66 -8.62 -16.35
N VAL A 188 28.99 -9.68 -15.90
CA VAL A 188 29.64 -10.96 -15.58
C VAL A 188 29.14 -11.99 -16.58
N ASN A 189 30.06 -12.62 -17.30
CA ASN A 189 29.79 -13.73 -18.20
C ASN A 189 30.54 -14.97 -17.72
N HIS A 190 29.88 -15.81 -16.93
CA HIS A 190 30.44 -17.03 -16.36
C HIS A 190 29.44 -18.20 -16.53
N PRO A 191 29.89 -19.46 -16.70
CA PRO A 191 28.97 -20.60 -16.87
C PRO A 191 27.97 -20.81 -15.73
N ARG A 192 28.28 -20.33 -14.51
CA ARG A 192 27.37 -20.37 -13.35
C ARG A 192 26.58 -19.07 -13.11
N LEU A 193 26.98 -17.94 -13.71
CA LEU A 193 26.47 -16.62 -13.35
C LEU A 193 26.53 -15.66 -14.55
N GLN A 194 25.40 -15.08 -14.89
CA GLN A 194 25.28 -14.01 -15.89
C GLN A 194 24.73 -12.77 -15.18
N ILE A 195 25.42 -11.63 -15.31
CA ILE A 195 24.97 -10.34 -14.77
C ILE A 195 25.04 -9.31 -15.91
N PRO A 196 23.96 -8.55 -16.22
CA PRO A 196 22.60 -8.71 -15.69
C PRO A 196 22.03 -10.12 -15.89
N HIS A 197 21.17 -10.57 -14.98
CA HIS A 197 20.58 -11.90 -15.05
C HIS A 197 19.85 -12.12 -16.39
N ALA A 198 20.19 -13.19 -17.10
CA ALA A 198 19.76 -13.40 -18.50
C ALA A 198 18.24 -13.32 -18.72
N GLY A 199 17.43 -13.73 -17.75
CA GLY A 199 15.97 -13.66 -17.81
C GLY A 199 15.34 -12.33 -17.41
N ILE A 200 16.11 -11.28 -17.09
CA ILE A 200 15.57 -10.00 -16.58
C ILE A 200 14.63 -9.32 -17.57
N LEU A 201 14.97 -9.31 -18.86
CA LEU A 201 14.20 -8.61 -19.90
C LEU A 201 12.92 -9.32 -20.34
N GLU A 202 12.71 -10.56 -19.92
CA GLU A 202 11.61 -11.44 -20.37
C GLU A 202 10.57 -11.72 -19.27
N ARG A 203 10.82 -11.29 -18.03
CA ARG A 203 10.05 -11.69 -16.85
C ARG A 203 9.42 -10.49 -16.16
N GLU A 204 8.12 -10.29 -16.35
CA GLU A 204 7.35 -9.23 -15.69
C GLU A 204 7.47 -9.31 -14.16
N PHE A 205 7.46 -10.52 -13.60
CA PHE A 205 7.63 -10.79 -12.17
C PHE A 205 9.02 -10.48 -11.61
N VAL A 206 9.99 -10.14 -12.46
CA VAL A 206 11.31 -9.61 -12.06
C VAL A 206 11.36 -8.09 -12.28
N LEU A 207 10.87 -7.62 -13.43
CA LEU A 207 10.90 -6.19 -13.78
C LEU A 207 9.98 -5.34 -12.89
N ARG A 208 8.81 -5.82 -12.48
CA ARG A 208 7.93 -5.08 -11.54
C ARG A 208 8.61 -4.85 -10.18
N PRO A 209 9.10 -5.88 -9.46
CA PRO A 209 9.89 -5.67 -8.25
C PRO A 209 11.08 -4.72 -8.40
N LEU A 210 11.80 -4.79 -9.53
CA LEU A 210 12.91 -3.87 -9.79
C LEU A 210 12.46 -2.45 -10.16
N ALA A 211 11.25 -2.26 -10.72
CA ALA A 211 10.71 -0.95 -11.06
C ALA A 211 10.23 -0.19 -9.80
N ASP A 212 9.78 -0.90 -8.76
CA ASP A 212 9.53 -0.33 -7.41
C ASP A 212 10.78 0.37 -6.84
N GLN A 213 11.97 0.00 -7.31
CA GLN A 213 13.28 0.54 -6.91
C GLN A 213 13.93 1.21 -8.13
N PRO A 214 13.53 2.42 -8.58
CA PRO A 214 13.95 2.98 -9.86
C PRO A 214 15.48 3.01 -10.04
N LEU A 215 16.00 2.16 -10.94
CA LEU A 215 17.43 2.01 -11.20
C LEU A 215 17.83 2.74 -12.49
N THR A 216 18.76 3.68 -12.35
CA THR A 216 19.51 4.23 -13.48
C THR A 216 20.75 3.40 -13.70
N LEU A 217 20.63 2.31 -14.45
CA LEU A 217 21.77 1.50 -14.88
C LEU A 217 22.66 2.31 -15.84
N LYS A 218 23.98 2.30 -15.63
CA LYS A 218 24.92 3.05 -16.49
C LYS A 218 24.95 2.45 -17.90
N ALA A 219 24.63 3.29 -18.90
CA ALA A 219 24.46 3.03 -20.33
C ALA A 219 25.22 1.80 -20.92
N PRO A 220 24.60 1.03 -21.86
CA PRO A 220 23.49 1.44 -22.74
C PRO A 220 22.11 0.87 -22.34
N TRP A 221 21.79 0.85 -21.04
CA TRP A 221 20.51 0.37 -20.53
C TRP A 221 19.45 1.47 -20.49
N LYS A 222 18.19 1.07 -20.70
CA LYS A 222 17.00 1.90 -20.41
C LYS A 222 16.67 1.84 -18.91
N LEU A 223 15.71 2.62 -18.42
CA LEU A 223 15.20 2.44 -17.05
C LEU A 223 14.50 1.08 -16.95
N THR A 224 14.48 0.46 -15.76
CA THR A 224 13.72 -0.78 -15.53
C THR A 224 12.25 -0.63 -15.94
N GLN A 225 11.66 0.55 -15.72
CA GLN A 225 10.30 0.88 -16.14
C GLN A 225 10.11 0.85 -17.66
N ASP A 226 11.12 1.24 -18.45
CA ASP A 226 11.03 1.20 -19.91
C ASP A 226 10.98 -0.24 -20.41
N TYR A 227 11.81 -1.12 -19.84
CA TYR A 227 11.76 -2.56 -20.14
C TYR A 227 10.43 -3.19 -19.71
N LEU A 228 9.86 -2.78 -18.58
CA LEU A 228 8.54 -3.21 -18.13
C LEU A 228 7.43 -2.74 -19.09
N ASN A 229 7.53 -1.51 -19.61
CA ASN A 229 6.60 -0.96 -20.59
C ASN A 229 6.71 -1.64 -21.98
N GLU A 230 7.84 -2.28 -22.28
CA GLU A 230 8.09 -3.02 -23.53
C GLU A 230 7.61 -4.48 -23.49
N LEU A 231 7.25 -5.01 -22.31
CA LEU A 231 6.64 -6.33 -22.20
C LEU A 231 5.18 -6.32 -22.68
N PRO A 232 4.69 -7.42 -23.27
CA PRO A 232 3.25 -7.59 -23.49
C PRO A 232 2.53 -7.62 -22.13
N PRO A 233 1.34 -7.00 -22.01
CA PRO A 233 0.58 -7.02 -20.76
C PRO A 233 0.18 -8.45 -20.41
N SER A 234 0.40 -8.87 -19.15
CA SER A 234 -0.09 -10.15 -18.65
C SER A 234 -1.62 -10.26 -18.78
N PRO A 235 -2.16 -11.44 -19.15
CA PRO A 235 -3.61 -11.66 -19.24
C PRO A 235 -4.32 -11.48 -17.89
N SER A 236 -3.62 -11.77 -16.77
CA SER A 236 -4.07 -11.50 -15.41
C SER A 236 -3.26 -10.34 -14.82
N PRO A 237 -3.88 -9.22 -14.40
CA PRO A 237 -3.14 -8.11 -13.81
C PRO A 237 -2.53 -8.50 -12.46
N LEU A 238 -1.21 -8.36 -12.36
CA LEU A 238 -0.45 -8.67 -11.15
C LEU A 238 -0.80 -7.71 -10.01
N SER A 239 -0.80 -8.22 -8.78
CA SER A 239 -0.99 -7.41 -7.57
C SER A 239 0.15 -7.59 -6.59
N THR A 240 0.52 -6.48 -5.94
CA THR A 240 1.25 -6.51 -4.70
C THR A 240 0.43 -7.20 -3.60
N ILE A 241 1.12 -7.75 -2.60
CA ILE A 241 0.55 -8.30 -1.38
C ILE A 241 1.12 -7.63 -0.12
N THR A 242 0.26 -7.46 0.89
CA THR A 242 0.66 -6.99 2.23
C THR A 242 -0.02 -7.86 3.29
N PRO A 243 0.73 -8.62 4.11
CA PRO A 243 0.15 -9.44 5.17
C PRO A 243 -0.51 -8.56 6.25
N LEU A 244 -1.65 -9.00 6.79
CA LEU A 244 -2.32 -8.33 7.92
C LEU A 244 -2.19 -9.10 9.24
N GLY A 245 -1.83 -10.37 9.19
CA GLY A 245 -1.76 -11.26 10.34
C GLY A 245 -1.53 -12.71 9.88
N PRO A 246 -1.43 -13.68 10.80
CA PRO A 246 -1.20 -15.08 10.45
C PRO A 246 -2.44 -15.79 9.87
N THR A 247 -3.65 -15.29 10.17
CA THR A 247 -4.94 -15.93 9.88
C THR A 247 -5.78 -15.20 8.84
N ILE A 248 -5.50 -13.92 8.58
CA ILE A 248 -6.24 -13.10 7.61
C ILE A 248 -5.55 -13.07 6.25
N THR A 249 -6.34 -13.16 5.18
CA THR A 249 -5.90 -12.97 3.79
C THR A 249 -5.13 -11.65 3.63
N SER A 250 -3.97 -11.71 2.99
CA SER A 250 -3.18 -10.49 2.69
C SER A 250 -3.99 -9.50 1.84
N LEU A 251 -3.73 -8.20 1.98
CA LEU A 251 -4.26 -7.21 1.06
C LEU A 251 -3.66 -7.43 -0.33
N HIS A 252 -4.46 -7.33 -1.39
CA HIS A 252 -4.01 -7.36 -2.78
C HIS A 252 -4.29 -6.00 -3.45
N ALA A 253 -3.46 -4.99 -3.19
CA ALA A 253 -3.77 -3.56 -3.41
C ALA A 253 -4.08 -3.13 -4.86
N LEU A 254 -3.70 -3.95 -5.86
CA LEU A 254 -3.95 -3.69 -7.28
C LEU A 254 -4.97 -4.66 -7.91
N LYS A 255 -5.41 -5.69 -7.18
CA LYS A 255 -6.42 -6.62 -7.65
C LYS A 255 -7.77 -5.91 -7.78
N ALA A 256 -8.42 -6.05 -8.93
CA ALA A 256 -9.67 -5.34 -9.25
C ALA A 256 -10.78 -5.70 -8.25
N ASN A 257 -11.04 -6.99 -8.05
CA ASN A 257 -12.06 -7.54 -7.15
C ASN A 257 -11.59 -7.76 -5.71
N ARG A 258 -10.72 -6.87 -5.19
CA ARG A 258 -10.27 -6.91 -3.79
C ARG A 258 -11.34 -6.36 -2.84
N GLN A 259 -11.55 -7.02 -1.71
CA GLN A 259 -12.49 -6.56 -0.70
C GLN A 259 -11.87 -5.50 0.22
N THR A 260 -12.58 -4.40 0.46
CA THR A 260 -12.24 -3.41 1.49
C THR A 260 -12.33 -4.03 2.87
N GLN A 261 -11.25 -3.91 3.65
CA GLN A 261 -11.20 -4.36 5.04
C GLN A 261 -11.78 -3.29 5.98
N VAL A 262 -12.50 -3.72 7.00
CA VAL A 262 -13.11 -2.84 8.00
C VAL A 262 -12.29 -2.91 9.28
N MET A 263 -11.71 -1.77 9.66
CA MET A 263 -10.95 -1.61 10.89
C MET A 263 -11.84 -0.91 11.94
N ALA A 264 -12.21 -1.65 12.98
CA ALA A 264 -13.00 -1.15 14.10
C ALA A 264 -12.12 -0.35 15.07
N ILE A 265 -12.54 0.87 15.42
CA ILE A 265 -11.86 1.72 16.40
C ILE A 265 -12.27 1.30 17.82
N LEU A 266 -11.29 0.91 18.64
CA LEU A 266 -11.47 0.60 20.06
C LEU A 266 -10.59 1.54 20.91
N ASN A 267 -11.12 2.73 21.20
CA ASN A 267 -10.45 3.71 22.07
C ASN A 267 -10.63 3.33 23.54
N ILE A 268 -9.53 3.21 24.27
CA ILE A 268 -9.47 2.91 25.69
C ILE A 268 -8.96 4.16 26.44
N THR A 269 -9.71 5.26 26.33
CA THR A 269 -9.31 6.56 26.90
C THR A 269 -10.35 7.11 27.89
N PRO A 270 -9.94 8.02 28.81
CA PRO A 270 -10.88 8.66 29.72
C PRO A 270 -11.96 9.50 29.04
N ASP A 271 -11.69 10.15 27.92
CA ASP A 271 -12.69 11.07 27.35
C ASP A 271 -13.81 10.32 26.59
N SER A 272 -13.58 9.05 26.22
CA SER A 272 -14.66 8.13 25.83
C SER A 272 -15.64 7.81 26.96
N PHE A 273 -15.35 8.13 28.23
CA PHE A 273 -16.29 7.95 29.34
C PHE A 273 -17.58 8.80 29.20
N SER A 274 -17.58 9.85 28.36
CA SER A 274 -18.70 10.78 28.21
C SER A 274 -19.88 10.28 27.35
N ASP A 275 -19.67 9.26 26.50
CA ASP A 275 -20.67 8.68 25.59
C ASP A 275 -21.21 7.29 26.06
N GLY A 276 -20.99 6.92 27.33
CA GLY A 276 -21.28 5.57 27.86
C GLY A 276 -20.10 4.62 27.67
N GLY A 277 -18.90 5.12 28.00
CA GLY A 277 -17.63 4.50 27.65
C GLY A 277 -17.30 3.18 28.34
N VAL A 278 -16.25 2.57 27.81
CA VAL A 278 -15.77 1.22 28.09
C VAL A 278 -14.54 1.30 28.99
N HIS A 279 -14.53 0.61 30.13
CA HIS A 279 -13.37 0.57 31.02
C HIS A 279 -12.35 -0.50 30.58
N TYR A 280 -11.05 -0.26 30.79
CA TYR A 280 -9.98 -1.25 30.55
C TYR A 280 -9.97 -2.42 31.55
N HIS A 281 -10.92 -2.42 32.49
CA HIS A 281 -11.21 -3.51 33.42
C HIS A 281 -12.57 -4.19 33.12
N ASP A 282 -13.35 -3.69 32.16
CA ASP A 282 -14.60 -4.31 31.77
C ASP A 282 -14.36 -5.57 30.94
N ASP A 283 -15.34 -6.47 30.95
CA ASP A 283 -15.37 -7.56 29.99
C ASP A 283 -15.75 -7.02 28.59
N LEU A 284 -14.75 -6.85 27.73
CA LEU A 284 -14.96 -6.32 26.37
C LEU A 284 -15.45 -7.39 25.38
N SER A 285 -15.66 -8.64 25.82
CA SER A 285 -16.00 -9.77 24.95
C SER A 285 -17.25 -9.52 24.11
N GLY A 286 -18.26 -8.85 24.66
CA GLY A 286 -19.46 -8.44 23.94
C GLY A 286 -19.15 -7.47 22.79
N ILE A 287 -18.37 -6.41 23.05
CA ILE A 287 -18.03 -5.39 22.07
C ILE A 287 -17.13 -5.97 20.96
N ILE A 288 -16.14 -6.76 21.34
CA ILE A 288 -15.26 -7.46 20.41
C ILE A 288 -16.07 -8.42 19.52
N SER A 289 -16.95 -9.23 20.12
CA SER A 289 -17.83 -10.14 19.37
C SER A 289 -18.79 -9.40 18.45
N ASP A 290 -19.25 -8.22 18.85
CA ASP A 290 -20.12 -7.36 18.05
C ASP A 290 -19.37 -6.74 16.86
N PHE A 291 -18.14 -6.27 17.03
CA PHE A 291 -17.30 -5.82 15.89
C PHE A 291 -17.09 -6.94 14.87
N ILE A 292 -16.70 -8.13 15.33
CA ILE A 292 -16.46 -9.31 14.47
C ILE A 292 -17.75 -9.70 13.73
N ARG A 293 -18.87 -9.85 14.46
CA ARG A 293 -20.17 -10.22 13.89
C ARG A 293 -20.68 -9.20 12.87
N ASN A 294 -20.35 -7.93 13.04
CA ASN A 294 -20.71 -6.85 12.12
C ASN A 294 -19.74 -6.68 10.95
N GLY A 295 -18.65 -7.46 10.88
CA GLY A 295 -17.77 -7.56 9.72
C GLY A 295 -16.45 -6.79 9.83
N ALA A 296 -16.01 -6.41 11.03
CA ALA A 296 -14.62 -5.99 11.24
C ALA A 296 -13.66 -7.17 11.05
N SER A 297 -12.62 -6.98 10.24
CA SER A 297 -11.49 -7.91 10.13
C SER A 297 -10.28 -7.44 10.93
N ILE A 298 -10.22 -6.14 11.24
CA ILE A 298 -9.17 -5.53 12.07
C ILE A 298 -9.82 -4.84 13.26
N ILE A 299 -9.26 -4.99 14.46
CA ILE A 299 -9.59 -4.17 15.63
C ILE A 299 -8.35 -3.33 15.95
N ASP A 300 -8.53 -2.01 16.00
CA ASP A 300 -7.47 -1.05 16.25
C ASP A 300 -7.64 -0.42 17.64
N VAL A 301 -6.76 -0.84 18.55
CA VAL A 301 -6.80 -0.52 19.98
C VAL A 301 -5.97 0.75 20.23
N GLY A 302 -6.57 1.79 20.80
CA GLY A 302 -5.89 3.07 21.08
C GLY A 302 -5.90 3.42 22.56
N GLY A 303 -4.73 3.52 23.19
CA GLY A 303 -4.58 3.88 24.62
C GLY A 303 -4.41 5.38 24.87
N GLN A 304 -4.01 6.14 23.85
CA GLN A 304 -3.81 7.59 23.89
C GLN A 304 -4.64 8.27 22.80
N SER A 305 -5.17 9.46 23.10
CA SER A 305 -5.89 10.25 22.10
C SER A 305 -4.94 11.08 21.25
N SER A 306 -5.03 10.95 19.93
CA SER A 306 -4.36 11.79 18.93
C SER A 306 -5.20 13.00 18.48
N ALA A 307 -6.33 13.28 19.15
CA ALA A 307 -7.19 14.42 18.85
C ALA A 307 -6.59 15.76 19.34
N PRO A 308 -6.87 16.90 18.67
CA PRO A 308 -6.37 18.19 19.12
C PRO A 308 -6.82 18.55 20.55
N GLY A 309 -5.84 18.87 21.40
CA GLY A 309 -6.07 19.40 22.74
C GLY A 309 -6.41 18.35 23.82
N THR A 310 -6.34 17.05 23.53
CA THR A 310 -6.39 16.02 24.58
C THR A 310 -5.04 15.88 25.28
N PRO A 311 -4.98 15.79 26.62
CA PRO A 311 -3.73 15.62 27.36
C PRO A 311 -2.95 14.38 26.91
N ASP A 312 -1.62 14.49 26.89
CA ASP A 312 -0.74 13.35 26.68
C ASP A 312 -0.62 12.49 27.95
N VAL A 313 -0.48 11.16 27.78
CA VAL A 313 -0.25 10.22 28.90
C VAL A 313 1.08 9.50 28.71
N THR A 314 1.70 9.07 29.81
CA THR A 314 2.98 8.36 29.74
C THR A 314 2.81 6.97 29.10
N ALA A 315 3.89 6.42 28.54
CA ALA A 315 3.89 5.10 27.93
C ALA A 315 3.38 4.01 28.89
N GLU A 316 3.70 4.09 30.18
CA GLU A 316 3.26 3.13 31.21
C GLU A 316 1.74 3.18 31.45
N VAL A 317 1.12 4.37 31.29
CA VAL A 317 -0.35 4.53 31.38
C VAL A 317 -1.01 3.98 30.12
N GLU A 318 -0.43 4.23 28.95
CA GLU A 318 -0.91 3.72 27.66
C GLU A 318 -0.83 2.18 27.61
N ILE A 319 0.30 1.59 28.00
CA ILE A 319 0.51 0.14 28.14
C ILE A 319 -0.55 -0.49 29.04
N LYS A 320 -0.79 0.09 30.23
CA LYS A 320 -1.82 -0.41 31.18
C LYS A 320 -3.25 -0.38 30.63
N ARG A 321 -3.53 0.48 29.66
CA ARG A 321 -4.84 0.55 28.98
C ARG A 321 -4.96 -0.50 27.88
N VAL A 322 -3.92 -0.67 27.05
CA VAL A 322 -4.02 -1.48 25.83
C VAL A 322 -3.72 -2.97 26.03
N LEU A 323 -2.77 -3.34 26.91
CA LEU A 323 -2.39 -4.75 27.04
C LEU A 323 -3.54 -5.68 27.49
N PRO A 324 -4.33 -5.35 28.53
CA PRO A 324 -5.44 -6.23 28.95
C PRO A 324 -6.46 -6.47 27.82
N VAL A 325 -6.66 -5.46 26.97
CA VAL A 325 -7.59 -5.53 25.83
C VAL A 325 -7.03 -6.42 24.71
N ILE A 326 -5.74 -6.30 24.39
CA ILE A 326 -5.08 -7.15 23.39
C ILE A 326 -5.08 -8.62 23.85
N GLU A 327 -4.70 -8.87 25.10
CA GLU A 327 -4.73 -10.19 25.73
C GLU A 327 -6.15 -10.77 25.74
N GLN A 328 -7.17 -9.94 26.08
CA GLN A 328 -8.56 -10.36 26.04
C GLN A 328 -9.01 -10.74 24.62
N ILE A 329 -8.73 -9.92 23.60
CA ILE A 329 -9.07 -10.25 22.21
C ILE A 329 -8.45 -11.61 21.84
N ARG A 330 -7.16 -11.84 22.16
CA ARG A 330 -6.47 -13.10 21.87
C ARG A 330 -7.00 -14.31 22.65
N SER A 331 -7.56 -14.10 23.84
CA SER A 331 -8.20 -15.16 24.62
C SER A 331 -9.50 -15.68 23.98
N LEU A 332 -10.20 -14.82 23.22
CA LEU A 332 -11.48 -15.16 22.61
C LEU A 332 -11.29 -16.08 21.39
N PRO A 333 -12.09 -17.16 21.22
CA PRO A 333 -11.98 -18.04 20.06
C PRO A 333 -12.08 -17.30 18.73
N ALA A 334 -12.99 -16.32 18.63
CA ALA A 334 -13.16 -15.49 17.44
C ALA A 334 -12.02 -14.45 17.22
N GLY A 335 -11.25 -14.12 18.26
CA GLY A 335 -10.11 -13.19 18.15
C GLY A 335 -8.82 -13.83 17.64
N LYS A 336 -8.82 -15.13 17.36
CA LYS A 336 -7.71 -15.82 16.67
C LYS A 336 -7.64 -15.47 15.18
N ASP A 337 -8.79 -15.24 14.58
CA ASP A 337 -8.94 -14.96 13.14
C ASP A 337 -9.11 -13.45 12.87
N ILE A 338 -8.75 -12.61 13.85
CA ILE A 338 -8.80 -11.15 13.78
C ILE A 338 -7.39 -10.57 13.84
N THR A 339 -7.12 -9.62 12.96
CA THR A 339 -5.92 -8.79 13.04
C THR A 339 -6.09 -7.77 14.15
N ILE A 340 -5.10 -7.68 15.04
CA ILE A 340 -5.05 -6.63 16.07
C ILE A 340 -4.06 -5.56 15.63
N SER A 341 -4.53 -4.32 15.59
CA SER A 341 -3.73 -3.12 15.36
C SER A 341 -3.59 -2.33 16.66
N ILE A 342 -2.42 -1.74 16.90
CA ILE A 342 -2.16 -0.82 18.02
C ILE A 342 -2.00 0.61 17.47
N ASP A 343 -2.91 1.51 17.82
CA ASP A 343 -2.84 2.95 17.52
C ASP A 343 -1.93 3.62 18.55
N THR A 344 -0.64 3.77 18.20
CA THR A 344 0.36 4.40 19.07
C THR A 344 1.52 4.98 18.28
N TYR A 345 2.04 6.11 18.77
CA TYR A 345 3.28 6.75 18.30
C TYR A 345 4.47 6.48 19.22
N ARG A 346 4.38 5.52 20.14
CA ARG A 346 5.44 5.17 21.09
C ARG A 346 6.02 3.78 20.84
N SER A 347 7.33 3.70 20.63
CA SER A 347 8.09 2.47 20.40
C SER A 347 7.87 1.42 21.50
N SER A 348 7.94 1.84 22.77
CA SER A 348 7.75 0.96 23.93
C SER A 348 6.33 0.41 24.06
N VAL A 349 5.32 1.17 23.66
CA VAL A 349 3.91 0.71 23.61
C VAL A 349 3.73 -0.28 22.46
N ALA A 350 4.27 0.04 21.28
CA ALA A 350 4.21 -0.83 20.10
C ALA A 350 4.89 -2.19 20.37
N GLU A 351 6.07 -2.20 21.01
CA GLU A 351 6.74 -3.44 21.43
C GLU A 351 5.92 -4.24 22.44
N ALA A 352 5.41 -3.61 23.49
CA ALA A 352 4.59 -4.29 24.49
C ALA A 352 3.32 -4.89 23.87
N ALA A 353 2.64 -4.13 23.00
CA ALA A 353 1.42 -4.55 22.30
C ALA A 353 1.69 -5.72 21.33
N VAL A 354 2.79 -5.68 20.56
CA VAL A 354 3.17 -6.78 19.66
C VAL A 354 3.53 -8.05 20.45
N ASN A 355 4.23 -7.91 21.58
CA ASN A 355 4.54 -9.04 22.46
C ASN A 355 3.27 -9.66 23.12
N ALA A 356 2.24 -8.86 23.39
CA ALA A 356 0.92 -9.34 23.81
C ALA A 356 0.06 -9.91 22.67
N GLY A 357 0.50 -9.76 21.40
CA GLY A 357 -0.12 -10.39 20.24
C GLY A 357 -0.70 -9.44 19.20
N ALA A 358 -0.34 -8.15 19.16
CA ALA A 358 -0.68 -7.27 18.04
C ALA A 358 0.05 -7.67 16.73
N ASP A 359 -0.61 -7.43 15.59
CA ASP A 359 -0.12 -7.75 14.24
C ASP A 359 0.26 -6.52 13.41
N ILE A 360 -0.37 -5.38 13.70
CA ILE A 360 -0.15 -4.11 13.00
C ILE A 360 0.24 -3.03 14.01
N ILE A 361 1.23 -2.21 13.67
CA ILE A 361 1.57 -0.97 14.39
C ILE A 361 1.03 0.20 13.57
N ASN A 362 0.01 0.89 14.09
CA ASN A 362 -0.62 2.02 13.44
C ASN A 362 -0.08 3.32 14.06
N ASP A 363 0.85 3.98 13.36
CA ASP A 363 1.50 5.19 13.86
C ASP A 363 1.06 6.41 13.04
N VAL A 364 0.23 7.22 13.69
CA VAL A 364 -0.22 8.53 13.20
C VAL A 364 0.93 9.48 12.82
N SER A 365 2.11 9.29 13.39
CA SER A 365 3.30 10.11 13.15
C SER A 365 4.26 9.57 12.10
N ALA A 366 4.07 8.34 11.62
CA ALA A 366 5.01 7.65 10.73
C ALA A 366 6.49 7.73 11.24
N GLY A 367 6.68 7.51 12.54
CA GLY A 367 7.96 7.55 13.25
C GLY A 367 8.45 8.94 13.67
N GLN A 368 7.68 10.01 13.48
CA GLN A 368 8.14 11.38 13.76
C GLN A 368 8.03 11.80 15.24
N LEU A 369 7.21 11.15 16.06
CA LEU A 369 7.07 11.51 17.49
C LEU A 369 7.94 10.67 18.44
N ASP A 370 8.53 9.57 17.97
CA ASP A 370 9.46 8.73 18.74
C ASP A 370 10.61 8.25 17.83
N PRO A 371 11.87 8.66 18.07
CA PRO A 371 12.99 8.32 17.21
C PRO A 371 13.30 6.81 17.17
N GLU A 372 12.88 6.03 18.17
CA GLU A 372 13.06 4.57 18.20
C GLU A 372 11.89 3.81 17.58
N MET A 373 10.88 4.49 17.04
CA MET A 373 9.72 3.81 16.45
C MET A 373 10.09 3.02 15.19
N LEU A 374 10.80 3.63 14.23
CA LEU A 374 11.13 2.96 12.96
C LEU A 374 12.10 1.78 13.17
N SER A 375 13.07 1.90 14.08
CA SER A 375 13.99 0.82 14.47
C SER A 375 13.23 -0.33 15.16
N THR A 376 12.25 0.01 16.02
CA THR A 376 11.39 -0.96 16.70
C THR A 376 10.45 -1.67 15.73
N MET A 377 9.75 -0.94 14.84
CA MET A 377 8.93 -1.50 13.77
C MET A 377 9.73 -2.50 12.90
N ALA A 378 10.93 -2.12 12.45
CA ALA A 378 11.79 -2.97 11.63
C ALA A 378 12.19 -4.27 12.36
N ARG A 379 12.52 -4.18 13.65
CA ARG A 379 12.88 -5.32 14.51
C ARG A 379 11.71 -6.24 14.80
N LEU A 380 10.51 -5.69 15.00
CA LEU A 380 9.29 -6.46 15.27
C LEU A 380 8.76 -7.17 14.02
N GLY A 381 9.11 -6.71 12.81
CA GLY A 381 8.77 -7.36 11.54
C GLY A 381 7.26 -7.39 11.24
N LYS A 382 6.48 -6.60 11.96
CA LYS A 382 5.03 -6.48 11.81
C LYS A 382 4.67 -5.55 10.66
N THR A 383 3.40 -5.60 10.27
CA THR A 383 2.86 -4.65 9.27
C THR A 383 2.64 -3.30 9.95
N VAL A 384 2.86 -2.19 9.23
CA VAL A 384 2.84 -0.84 9.78
C VAL A 384 1.95 0.08 8.96
N CYS A 385 1.15 0.91 9.63
CA CYS A 385 0.46 2.03 8.98
C CYS A 385 1.26 3.30 9.23
N LEU A 386 1.70 3.95 8.15
CA LEU A 386 2.43 5.23 8.17
C LEU A 386 1.47 6.33 7.69
N MET A 387 0.98 7.16 8.62
CA MET A 387 0.04 8.23 8.29
C MET A 387 0.77 9.56 8.01
N HIS A 388 0.24 10.34 7.07
CA HIS A 388 0.67 11.72 6.87
C HIS A 388 0.09 12.66 7.94
N MET A 389 0.95 13.20 8.80
CA MET A 389 0.65 14.36 9.63
C MET A 389 1.79 15.39 9.62
N ARG A 390 1.60 16.52 10.31
CA ARG A 390 2.65 17.53 10.53
C ARG A 390 2.56 18.07 11.96
N GLY A 391 3.70 18.17 12.64
CA GLY A 391 3.80 18.67 14.01
C GLY A 391 3.36 17.63 15.03
N THR A 392 2.46 18.02 15.93
CA THR A 392 1.94 17.24 17.07
C THR A 392 0.43 17.44 17.19
N PRO A 393 -0.33 16.66 17.99
CA PRO A 393 -1.77 16.89 18.19
C PRO A 393 -2.13 18.34 18.59
N GLU A 394 -1.27 19.02 19.37
CA GLU A 394 -1.43 20.40 19.83
C GLU A 394 -1.14 21.44 18.73
N THR A 395 -0.23 21.12 17.82
CA THR A 395 0.32 22.09 16.84
C THR A 395 -0.19 21.90 15.41
N MET A 396 -0.63 20.69 15.05
CA MET A 396 -1.00 20.30 13.68
C MET A 396 -2.07 21.19 13.06
N THR A 397 -3.00 21.71 13.87
CA THR A 397 -4.08 22.60 13.40
C THR A 397 -3.58 23.91 12.78
N LYS A 398 -2.31 24.28 13.00
CA LYS A 398 -1.65 25.47 12.45
C LYS A 398 -0.79 25.16 11.22
N LEU A 399 -0.56 23.89 10.89
CA LEU A 399 0.40 23.43 9.87
C LEU A 399 -0.27 23.03 8.55
N THR A 400 -1.38 23.70 8.23
CA THR A 400 -2.30 23.40 7.12
C THR A 400 -1.94 24.08 5.78
N ASN A 401 -0.74 24.67 5.66
CA ASN A 401 -0.30 25.29 4.41
C ASN A 401 0.46 24.30 3.52
N TYR A 402 -0.05 24.02 2.32
CA TYR A 402 0.54 23.10 1.34
C TYR A 402 0.96 23.82 0.04
N GLU A 403 0.90 25.15 0.02
CA GLU A 403 1.36 25.97 -1.11
C GLU A 403 2.89 26.15 -1.11
N PRO A 404 3.53 26.30 -2.28
CA PRO A 404 2.94 26.43 -3.62
C PRO A 404 2.79 25.11 -4.40
N ALA A 405 3.12 23.96 -3.79
CA ALA A 405 3.09 22.67 -4.48
C ALA A 405 1.68 22.04 -4.55
N GLY A 406 0.76 22.51 -3.72
CA GLY A 406 -0.60 21.97 -3.58
C GLY A 406 -0.67 20.75 -2.67
N LEU A 407 -1.88 20.40 -2.24
CA LEU A 407 -2.12 19.39 -1.21
C LEU A 407 -1.62 18.00 -1.60
N ILE A 408 -2.11 17.44 -2.72
CA ILE A 408 -1.80 16.06 -3.13
C ILE A 408 -0.29 15.85 -3.40
N PRO A 409 0.40 16.70 -4.21
CA PRO A 409 1.84 16.54 -4.43
C PRO A 409 2.68 16.61 -3.15
N THR A 410 2.28 17.45 -2.20
CA THR A 410 2.99 17.61 -0.93
C THR A 410 2.80 16.40 -0.02
N ILE A 411 1.56 15.89 0.10
CA ILE A 411 1.29 14.66 0.86
C ILE A 411 2.05 13.47 0.26
N ALA A 412 2.05 13.34 -1.07
CA ALA A 412 2.80 12.29 -1.76
C ALA A 412 4.31 12.36 -1.46
N LYS A 413 4.90 13.56 -1.56
CA LYS A 413 6.32 13.78 -1.27
C LYS A 413 6.67 13.44 0.18
N GLU A 414 5.91 13.95 1.15
CA GLU A 414 6.17 13.73 2.57
C GLU A 414 5.96 12.25 2.96
N LEU A 415 5.00 11.55 2.36
CA LEU A 415 4.86 10.08 2.53
C LEU A 415 6.00 9.28 1.88
N LEU A 416 6.47 9.67 0.69
CA LEU A 416 7.64 9.03 0.05
C LEU A 416 8.90 9.16 0.90
N GLU A 417 9.11 10.33 1.52
CA GLU A 417 10.22 10.54 2.47
C GLU A 417 10.09 9.60 3.68
N ARG A 418 8.87 9.36 4.19
CA ARG A 418 8.63 8.42 5.30
C ARG A 418 8.80 6.96 4.90
N VAL A 419 8.37 6.55 3.71
CA VAL A 419 8.66 5.21 3.15
C VAL A 419 10.17 5.00 3.01
N SER A 420 10.93 6.01 2.54
CA SER A 420 12.38 5.92 2.41
C SER A 420 13.11 5.76 3.76
N GLU A 421 12.68 6.50 4.80
CA GLU A 421 13.23 6.34 6.16
C GLU A 421 12.83 5.00 6.80
N ALA A 422 11.60 4.54 6.59
CA ALA A 422 11.13 3.23 7.02
C ALA A 422 11.95 2.09 6.37
N GLU A 423 12.15 2.12 5.06
CA GLU A 423 13.00 1.18 4.32
C GLU A 423 14.44 1.22 4.86
N ALA A 424 15.01 2.41 5.07
CA ALA A 424 16.36 2.58 5.60
C ALA A 424 16.55 2.06 7.04
N ALA A 425 15.50 2.11 7.88
CA ALA A 425 15.47 1.49 9.20
C ALA A 425 15.37 -0.05 9.13
N GLY A 426 15.01 -0.61 7.97
CA GLY A 426 14.89 -2.05 7.73
C GLY A 426 13.46 -2.56 7.56
N ILE A 427 12.45 -1.68 7.64
CA ILE A 427 11.05 -2.05 7.40
C ILE A 427 10.90 -2.51 5.94
N ARG A 428 10.26 -3.66 5.73
CA ARG A 428 10.03 -4.20 4.39
C ARG A 428 8.90 -3.43 3.73
N ARG A 429 9.06 -3.05 2.46
CA ARG A 429 8.03 -2.30 1.71
C ARG A 429 6.70 -3.06 1.62
N TRP A 430 6.72 -4.38 1.57
CA TRP A 430 5.53 -5.25 1.64
C TRP A 430 4.83 -5.28 3.02
N ARG A 431 5.41 -4.67 4.05
CA ARG A 431 4.83 -4.47 5.39
C ARG A 431 4.24 -3.06 5.58
N ILE A 432 4.31 -2.17 4.59
CA ILE A 432 3.85 -0.78 4.73
C ILE A 432 2.42 -0.62 4.20
N ILE A 433 1.59 0.08 4.97
CA ILE A 433 0.29 0.65 4.60
C ILE A 433 0.40 2.18 4.78
N LEU A 434 -0.26 2.97 3.93
CA LEU A 434 -0.25 4.44 4.01
C LEU A 434 -1.63 5.00 4.37
N ASP A 435 -1.68 6.11 5.13
CA ASP A 435 -2.92 6.90 5.33
C ASP A 435 -2.65 8.39 5.00
N PRO A 436 -3.47 9.07 4.17
CA PRO A 436 -3.30 10.50 3.86
C PRO A 436 -3.54 11.45 5.06
N GLY A 437 -3.97 10.93 6.20
CA GLY A 437 -4.17 11.61 7.48
C GLY A 437 -5.37 12.55 7.48
N ILE A 438 -6.58 12.02 7.27
CA ILE A 438 -7.81 12.80 7.33
C ILE A 438 -8.00 13.44 8.71
N GLY A 439 -8.06 14.77 8.73
CA GLY A 439 -8.17 15.61 9.93
C GLY A 439 -6.84 15.97 10.59
N PHE A 440 -5.70 15.45 10.13
CA PHE A 440 -4.38 15.67 10.74
C PHE A 440 -3.56 16.68 9.93
N ALA A 441 -3.49 17.92 10.42
CA ALA A 441 -2.93 19.09 9.71
C ALA A 441 -3.66 19.48 8.40
N LYS A 442 -4.96 19.19 8.26
CA LYS A 442 -5.78 19.59 7.08
C LYS A 442 -7.00 20.42 7.49
N THR A 443 -7.34 21.44 6.69
CA THR A 443 -8.62 22.16 6.76
C THR A 443 -9.80 21.29 6.29
N ALA A 444 -11.05 21.75 6.49
CA ALA A 444 -12.22 21.02 6.00
C ALA A 444 -12.17 20.78 4.48
N ASP A 445 -11.83 21.81 3.71
CA ASP A 445 -11.77 21.74 2.24
C ASP A 445 -10.63 20.83 1.75
N GLN A 446 -9.50 20.82 2.46
CA GLN A 446 -8.37 19.91 2.17
C GLN A 446 -8.74 18.45 2.43
N ASN A 447 -9.52 18.15 3.48
CA ASN A 447 -10.04 16.79 3.70
C ASN A 447 -10.99 16.35 2.56
N LEU A 448 -11.81 17.28 2.05
CA LEU A 448 -12.66 17.03 0.88
C LEU A 448 -11.86 16.93 -0.43
N GLU A 449 -10.71 17.58 -0.53
CA GLU A 449 -9.81 17.44 -1.68
C GLU A 449 -9.14 16.06 -1.70
N ILE A 450 -8.61 15.58 -0.57
CA ILE A 450 -8.06 14.22 -0.46
C ILE A 450 -9.09 13.18 -0.89
N LEU A 451 -10.33 13.26 -0.37
CA LEU A 451 -11.41 12.34 -0.73
C LEU A 451 -11.82 12.40 -2.21
N ARG A 452 -11.56 13.51 -2.92
CA ARG A 452 -11.86 13.68 -4.35
C ARG A 452 -10.72 13.27 -5.28
N ARG A 453 -9.48 13.21 -4.78
CA ARG A 453 -8.23 13.05 -5.55
C ARG A 453 -7.34 11.94 -4.98
N MET A 454 -7.95 10.98 -4.29
CA MET A 454 -7.24 9.86 -3.65
C MET A 454 -6.62 8.92 -4.68
N ASP A 455 -7.25 8.79 -5.84
CA ASP A 455 -6.71 8.13 -7.03
C ASP A 455 -5.41 8.77 -7.51
N GLU A 456 -5.35 10.10 -7.62
CA GLU A 456 -4.12 10.82 -7.98
C GLU A 456 -2.98 10.60 -6.96
N LEU A 457 -3.32 10.47 -5.67
CA LEU A 457 -2.34 10.18 -4.61
C LEU A 457 -1.85 8.72 -4.64
N ARG A 458 -2.75 7.77 -4.87
CA ARG A 458 -2.46 6.33 -4.95
C ARG A 458 -1.66 5.97 -6.21
N GLU A 459 -1.92 6.65 -7.33
CA GLU A 459 -1.18 6.48 -8.59
C GLU A 459 0.08 7.36 -8.68
N TRP A 460 0.46 8.05 -7.60
CA TRP A 460 1.66 8.89 -7.57
C TRP A 460 2.95 8.06 -7.70
N PRO A 461 3.94 8.48 -8.54
CA PRO A 461 5.20 7.76 -8.72
C PRO A 461 5.92 7.38 -7.42
N GLY A 462 6.08 6.08 -7.19
CA GLY A 462 6.72 5.50 -6.01
C GLY A 462 5.77 5.18 -4.85
N LEU A 463 4.47 5.48 -4.97
CA LEU A 463 3.41 5.06 -4.03
C LEU A 463 2.51 3.96 -4.60
N GLN A 464 2.60 3.68 -5.91
CA GLN A 464 1.80 2.62 -6.53
C GLN A 464 2.10 1.25 -5.90
N GLY A 465 1.06 0.42 -5.79
CA GLY A 465 1.15 -0.92 -5.20
C GLY A 465 1.26 -0.95 -3.67
N ILE A 466 1.43 0.19 -2.99
CA ILE A 466 1.31 0.24 -1.52
C ILE A 466 -0.19 0.34 -1.15
N PRO A 467 -0.71 -0.49 -0.23
CA PRO A 467 -2.09 -0.41 0.22
C PRO A 467 -2.37 0.85 1.04
N TRP A 468 -3.63 1.29 1.02
CA TRP A 468 -4.08 2.51 1.68
C TRP A 468 -5.15 2.28 2.75
N LEU A 469 -4.96 2.93 3.90
CA LEU A 469 -5.93 3.05 4.99
C LEU A 469 -6.52 4.47 4.97
N LEU A 470 -7.82 4.61 5.29
CA LEU A 470 -8.43 5.93 5.42
C LEU A 470 -9.39 6.04 6.62
N GLY A 471 -8.97 6.77 7.64
CA GLY A 471 -9.75 7.05 8.86
C GLY A 471 -10.57 8.34 8.81
N SER A 472 -11.74 8.33 8.17
CA SER A 472 -12.64 9.51 8.08
C SER A 472 -13.74 9.56 9.17
N SER A 473 -13.94 8.48 9.93
CA SER A 473 -15.12 8.30 10.79
C SER A 473 -15.30 9.35 11.87
N ARG A 474 -16.53 9.91 11.95
CA ARG A 474 -16.98 10.91 12.93
C ARG A 474 -16.15 12.22 12.97
N LYS A 475 -15.22 12.46 12.03
CA LYS A 475 -14.30 13.61 12.01
C LYS A 475 -15.04 14.95 11.95
N GLY A 476 -14.42 16.00 12.51
CA GLY A 476 -15.06 17.31 12.72
C GLY A 476 -15.54 18.03 11.46
N PHE A 477 -14.87 17.83 10.31
CA PHE A 477 -15.30 18.45 9.04
C PHE A 477 -16.67 17.94 8.58
N ILE A 478 -17.00 16.66 8.85
CA ILE A 478 -18.31 16.07 8.53
C ILE A 478 -19.42 16.82 9.27
N GLY A 479 -19.23 17.08 10.57
CA GLY A 479 -20.20 17.84 11.38
C GLY A 479 -20.40 19.27 10.88
N LYS A 480 -19.32 19.96 10.47
CA LYS A 480 -19.38 21.31 9.89
C LYS A 480 -20.20 21.38 8.59
N ILE A 481 -20.15 20.34 7.77
CA ILE A 481 -20.82 20.29 6.46
C ILE A 481 -22.29 19.83 6.61
N THR A 482 -22.53 18.83 7.46
CA THR A 482 -23.86 18.18 7.59
C THR A 482 -24.76 18.84 8.65
N GLY A 483 -24.20 19.68 9.53
CA GLY A 483 -24.89 20.20 10.71
C GLY A 483 -24.94 19.22 11.89
N ALA A 484 -24.40 18.00 11.76
CA ALA A 484 -24.34 17.01 12.84
C ALA A 484 -23.31 17.42 13.92
N VAL A 485 -23.80 18.09 14.96
CA VAL A 485 -22.98 18.69 16.01
C VAL A 485 -22.22 17.63 16.79
N LYS A 486 -22.87 16.56 17.25
CA LYS A 486 -22.20 15.51 18.04
C LYS A 486 -21.46 14.51 17.15
N PRO A 487 -20.30 13.96 17.57
CA PRO A 487 -19.59 12.92 16.81
C PRO A 487 -20.46 11.71 16.46
N ALA A 488 -21.27 11.21 17.39
CA ALA A 488 -22.16 10.06 17.19
C ALA A 488 -23.27 10.29 16.14
N GLU A 489 -23.65 11.54 15.87
CA GLU A 489 -24.69 11.89 14.89
C GLU A 489 -24.15 11.88 13.43
N ARG A 490 -22.83 11.71 13.24
CA ARG A 490 -22.15 11.85 11.94
C ARG A 490 -22.11 10.56 11.09
N ALA A 491 -22.91 9.55 11.43
CA ALA A 491 -22.91 8.25 10.74
C ALA A 491 -23.16 8.36 9.22
N TRP A 492 -24.19 9.10 8.79
CA TRP A 492 -24.50 9.28 7.37
C TRP A 492 -23.46 10.09 6.59
N GLY A 493 -22.88 11.11 7.23
CA GLY A 493 -21.75 11.83 6.64
C GLY A 493 -20.50 10.94 6.54
N THR A 494 -20.29 10.05 7.51
CA THR A 494 -19.23 9.04 7.45
C THR A 494 -19.49 8.01 6.34
N ALA A 495 -20.74 7.60 6.11
CA ALA A 495 -21.07 6.72 4.98
C ALA A 495 -20.62 7.31 3.64
N ALA A 496 -20.87 8.61 3.42
CA ALA A 496 -20.41 9.30 2.21
C ALA A 496 -18.88 9.34 2.09
N THR A 497 -18.15 9.57 3.19
CA THR A 497 -16.68 9.61 3.16
C THR A 497 -16.05 8.22 3.04
N VAL A 498 -16.69 7.17 3.56
CA VAL A 498 -16.29 5.77 3.39
C VAL A 498 -16.49 5.33 1.94
N ALA A 499 -17.64 5.65 1.33
CA ALA A 499 -17.88 5.35 -0.09
C ALA A 499 -16.86 6.05 -1.00
N ALA A 500 -16.57 7.33 -0.77
CA ALA A 500 -15.53 8.07 -1.48
C ALA A 500 -14.12 7.47 -1.28
N ALA A 501 -13.80 6.99 -0.07
CA ALA A 501 -12.52 6.32 0.20
C ALA A 501 -12.37 5.01 -0.59
N VAL A 502 -13.42 4.18 -0.64
CA VAL A 502 -13.43 2.93 -1.41
C VAL A 502 -13.31 3.18 -2.91
N GLN A 503 -14.04 4.20 -3.43
CA GLN A 503 -13.91 4.69 -4.81
C GLN A 503 -12.48 5.17 -5.10
N GLY A 504 -11.87 5.91 -4.17
CA GLY A 504 -10.48 6.35 -4.20
C GLY A 504 -9.43 5.23 -4.09
N GLY A 505 -9.88 3.97 -3.94
CA GLY A 505 -9.03 2.79 -3.94
C GLY A 505 -8.51 2.35 -2.57
N ALA A 506 -8.99 2.94 -1.46
CA ALA A 506 -8.56 2.57 -0.11
C ALA A 506 -8.87 1.10 0.22
N ASP A 507 -7.87 0.38 0.73
CA ASP A 507 -7.93 -1.05 1.04
C ASP A 507 -8.47 -1.31 2.46
N ILE A 508 -8.28 -0.35 3.38
CA ILE A 508 -8.80 -0.38 4.75
C ILE A 508 -9.61 0.89 5.04
N VAL A 509 -10.79 0.77 5.65
CA VAL A 509 -11.55 1.90 6.22
C VAL A 509 -11.62 1.79 7.74
N ARG A 510 -11.19 2.84 8.44
CA ARG A 510 -11.12 2.89 9.91
C ARG A 510 -12.33 3.62 10.51
N VAL A 511 -13.16 2.90 11.27
CA VAL A 511 -14.53 3.30 11.60
C VAL A 511 -14.97 2.95 13.03
N HIS A 512 -15.84 3.79 13.60
CA HIS A 512 -16.52 3.51 14.88
C HIS A 512 -17.78 2.66 14.67
N ASP A 513 -18.62 3.06 13.70
CA ASP A 513 -19.95 2.50 13.44
C ASP A 513 -19.85 1.27 12.50
N VAL A 514 -19.25 0.19 13.01
CA VAL A 514 -18.80 -0.97 12.21
C VAL A 514 -19.92 -1.58 11.36
N LYS A 515 -21.11 -1.79 11.93
CA LYS A 515 -22.24 -2.45 11.25
C LYS A 515 -22.70 -1.69 10.02
N GLU A 516 -22.91 -0.40 10.18
CA GLU A 516 -23.36 0.51 9.13
C GLU A 516 -22.25 0.67 8.07
N MET A 517 -21.01 0.89 8.51
CA MET A 517 -19.90 1.13 7.59
C MET A 517 -19.44 -0.13 6.85
N ALA A 518 -19.60 -1.33 7.41
CA ALA A 518 -19.38 -2.59 6.70
C ALA A 518 -20.41 -2.82 5.58
N GLN A 519 -21.66 -2.37 5.75
CA GLN A 519 -22.66 -2.39 4.68
C GLN A 519 -22.32 -1.37 3.59
N VAL A 520 -21.89 -0.16 3.97
CA VAL A 520 -21.43 0.86 3.02
C VAL A 520 -20.21 0.37 2.24
N ALA A 521 -19.20 -0.22 2.90
CA ALA A 521 -18.01 -0.76 2.25
C ALA A 521 -18.35 -1.87 1.25
N LYS A 522 -19.21 -2.83 1.64
CA LYS A 522 -19.68 -3.91 0.74
C LYS A 522 -20.43 -3.39 -0.48
N MET A 523 -21.31 -2.41 -0.30
CA MET A 523 -22.03 -1.78 -1.42
C MET A 523 -21.08 -0.94 -2.29
N SER A 524 -20.07 -0.32 -1.69
CA SER A 524 -19.05 0.46 -2.43
C SER A 524 -18.16 -0.45 -3.27
N ASP A 525 -17.68 -1.57 -2.70
CA ASP A 525 -16.95 -2.59 -3.47
C ASP A 525 -17.82 -3.09 -4.64
N ALA A 526 -19.11 -3.36 -4.42
CA ALA A 526 -20.08 -3.76 -5.46
C ALA A 526 -20.34 -2.71 -6.56
N ILE A 527 -19.91 -1.45 -6.39
CA ILE A 527 -19.99 -0.40 -7.43
C ILE A 527 -18.65 -0.23 -8.17
N TRP A 528 -17.52 -0.40 -7.48
CA TRP A 528 -16.19 -0.01 -7.99
C TRP A 528 -15.19 -1.15 -8.17
N ARG A 529 -15.53 -2.39 -7.81
CA ARG A 529 -14.60 -3.53 -7.76
C ARG A 529 -15.12 -4.84 -8.35
N TYR A 530 -16.40 -4.93 -8.70
CA TYR A 530 -17.03 -6.13 -9.30
C TYR A 530 -17.60 -5.84 -10.69
#